data_AF-A0A9W6JAN7-F1
#
_entry.id   AF-A0A9W6JAN7-F1
#
_cell.length_a   1.000
_cell.length_b   1.000
_cell.length_c   1.000
_cell.angle_alpha   90.00
_cell.angle_beta   90.00
_cell.angle_gamma   90.00
#
_symmetry.space_group_name_H-M   'P 1'
#
loop_
_entity.id
_entity.type
_entity.pdbx_description
1 polymer ?
#
loop_
_entity_poly.entity_id
_entity_poly.type
_entity_poly.pdbx_seq_one_letter_code
_entity_poly.pdbx_strand_id
1 'polypeptide(L)'
;MLRTLLFAAALTVATVSAASAATTSVAVTNVNLRAGPSTVYPAVTVVPAGAAITTFGCVAGYSWCDIGFGPYRGWVAANYIQVVYRGAPVVLTAPLAPAVGITVVSFNRAYWDRYYVAYPWYGRWAGYPPYVAPRVTSASRSVTCAGGACVGARGATGVYGGATEQTRVCTGGACTSTRVTAGPNGGVAARTRNCAAGQGCTTNRAVAGPGGGVHTGSRSFQRW
;
A
#
# COMPACT_ATOMS: atom_id res chain seq x y z
N MET A 1 -12.25 -27.02 -56.55
CA MET A 1 -13.08 -26.42 -55.48
C MET A 1 -12.71 -27.09 -54.17
N LEU A 2 -11.78 -26.51 -53.40
CA LEU A 2 -11.24 -27.12 -52.17
C LEU A 2 -11.63 -26.23 -50.99
N ARG A 3 -12.58 -26.70 -50.16
CA ARG A 3 -13.11 -25.99 -48.98
C ARG A 3 -12.21 -26.28 -47.77
N THR A 4 -11.53 -25.24 -47.30
CA THR A 4 -10.59 -25.21 -46.19
C THR A 4 -11.28 -25.52 -44.86
N LEU A 5 -10.81 -26.54 -44.15
CA LEU A 5 -11.20 -26.88 -42.78
C LEU A 5 -10.43 -25.96 -41.80
N LEU A 6 -11.15 -25.16 -41.01
CA LEU A 6 -10.59 -24.34 -39.94
C LEU A 6 -10.58 -25.15 -38.63
N PHE A 7 -9.40 -25.56 -38.18
CA PHE A 7 -9.16 -26.07 -36.83
C PHE A 7 -9.10 -24.89 -35.84
N ALA A 8 -10.07 -24.82 -34.93
CA ALA A 8 -10.04 -23.88 -33.80
C ALA A 8 -9.15 -24.44 -32.69
N ALA A 9 -7.94 -23.91 -32.54
CA ALA A 9 -7.06 -24.21 -31.41
C ALA A 9 -7.53 -23.41 -30.17
N ALA A 10 -8.13 -24.09 -29.21
CA ALA A 10 -8.48 -23.52 -27.92
C ALA A 10 -7.21 -23.34 -27.08
N LEU A 11 -6.77 -22.08 -26.91
CA LEU A 11 -5.61 -21.72 -26.11
C LEU A 11 -6.00 -21.73 -24.61
N THR A 12 -5.71 -22.83 -23.91
CA THR A 12 -5.84 -22.90 -22.45
C THR A 12 -4.75 -22.06 -21.80
N VAL A 13 -5.12 -20.91 -21.23
CA VAL A 13 -4.22 -20.10 -20.41
C VAL A 13 -4.00 -20.81 -19.08
N ALA A 14 -2.85 -21.48 -18.94
CA ALA A 14 -2.41 -22.01 -17.66
C ALA A 14 -2.06 -20.84 -16.73
N THR A 15 -2.87 -20.63 -15.68
CA THR A 15 -2.54 -19.68 -14.62
C THR A 15 -1.37 -20.24 -13.82
N VAL A 16 -0.17 -19.70 -14.05
CA VAL A 16 1.03 -20.01 -13.26
C VAL A 16 0.79 -19.50 -11.84
N SER A 17 0.46 -20.42 -10.93
CA SER A 17 0.43 -20.11 -9.50
C SER A 17 1.87 -19.96 -9.05
N ALA A 18 2.29 -18.72 -8.72
CA ALA A 18 3.59 -18.49 -8.10
C ALA A 18 3.64 -19.28 -6.79
N ALA A 19 4.40 -20.38 -6.76
CA ALA A 19 4.66 -21.11 -5.54
C ALA A 19 5.47 -20.20 -4.62
N SER A 20 4.87 -19.75 -3.52
CA SER A 20 5.55 -18.97 -2.50
C SER A 20 6.59 -19.85 -1.81
N ALA A 21 7.87 -19.52 -1.94
CA ALA A 21 8.94 -20.22 -1.24
C ALA A 21 8.72 -20.10 0.28
N ALA A 22 8.70 -21.25 0.97
CA ALA A 22 8.56 -21.32 2.41
C ALA A 22 9.95 -21.38 3.06
N THR A 23 10.22 -20.47 3.99
CA THR A 23 11.48 -20.35 4.73
C THR A 23 11.26 -20.72 6.19
N THR A 24 12.06 -21.64 6.74
CA THR A 24 12.04 -21.96 8.16
C THR A 24 12.59 -20.79 8.97
N SER A 25 11.89 -20.42 10.03
CA SER A 25 12.20 -19.27 10.87
C SER A 25 11.82 -19.52 12.33
N VAL A 26 12.19 -18.59 13.21
CA VAL A 26 11.92 -18.68 14.66
C VAL A 26 11.38 -17.35 15.15
N ALA A 27 10.41 -17.38 16.07
CA ALA A 27 9.92 -16.18 16.73
C ALA A 27 10.93 -15.68 17.78
N VAL A 28 11.33 -14.41 17.70
CA VAL A 28 12.32 -13.81 18.62
C VAL A 28 11.73 -13.59 20.01
N THR A 29 10.45 -13.23 20.10
CA THR A 29 9.74 -12.95 21.36
C THR A 29 8.34 -13.55 21.33
N ASN A 30 7.64 -13.49 22.46
CA ASN A 30 6.19 -13.69 22.46
C ASN A 30 5.55 -12.63 21.55
N VAL A 31 4.87 -13.04 20.50
CA VAL A 31 4.33 -12.14 19.48
C VAL A 31 2.94 -12.57 19.05
N ASN A 32 2.07 -11.58 18.84
CA ASN A 32 0.72 -11.84 18.32
C ASN A 32 0.79 -12.19 16.84
N LEU A 33 0.30 -13.38 16.48
CA LEU A 33 -0.01 -13.73 15.10
C LEU A 33 -1.31 -13.03 14.72
N ARG A 34 -1.30 -12.16 13.70
CA ARG A 34 -2.45 -11.31 13.37
C ARG A 34 -3.14 -11.75 12.09
N ALA A 35 -4.42 -11.40 11.97
CA ALA A 35 -5.22 -11.71 10.79
C ALA A 35 -4.84 -10.89 9.53
N GLY A 36 -3.94 -9.92 9.66
CA GLY A 36 -3.50 -9.07 8.55
C GLY A 36 -2.23 -8.28 8.90
N PRO A 37 -1.58 -7.64 7.91
CA PRO A 37 -0.26 -7.01 8.02
C PRO A 37 -0.31 -5.64 8.73
N SER A 38 -0.90 -5.58 9.92
CA SER A 38 -0.93 -4.40 10.79
C SER A 38 -1.41 -4.76 12.20
N THR A 39 -1.06 -3.94 13.19
CA THR A 39 -1.47 -4.10 14.59
C THR A 39 -2.97 -3.87 14.83
N VAL A 40 -3.68 -3.32 13.85
CA VAL A 40 -5.15 -3.11 13.93
C VAL A 40 -5.96 -4.37 13.65
N TYR A 41 -5.34 -5.38 13.01
CA TYR A 41 -6.00 -6.66 12.76
C TYR A 41 -6.07 -7.48 14.05
N PRO A 42 -7.14 -8.28 14.24
CA PRO A 42 -7.31 -9.12 15.41
C PRO A 42 -6.18 -10.14 15.51
N ALA A 43 -5.85 -10.51 16.74
CA ALA A 43 -4.94 -11.62 17.00
C ALA A 43 -5.65 -12.95 16.69
N VAL A 44 -4.97 -13.81 15.94
CA VAL A 44 -5.32 -15.20 15.68
C VAL A 44 -4.91 -16.04 16.89
N THR A 45 -3.66 -15.88 17.33
CA THR A 45 -3.08 -16.53 18.51
C THR A 45 -1.79 -15.80 18.92
N VAL A 46 -1.15 -16.26 19.99
CA VAL A 46 0.20 -15.83 20.41
C VAL A 46 1.21 -16.90 20.01
N VAL A 47 2.28 -16.51 19.32
CA VAL A 47 3.44 -17.35 19.03
C VAL A 47 4.45 -17.15 20.17
N PRO A 48 4.83 -18.22 20.90
CA PRO A 48 5.84 -18.11 21.96
C PRO A 48 7.23 -17.76 21.42
N ALA A 49 8.04 -17.11 22.24
CA ALA A 49 9.46 -16.91 21.94
C ALA A 49 10.16 -18.26 21.71
N GLY A 50 11.04 -18.33 20.71
CA GLY A 50 11.77 -19.54 20.34
C GLY A 50 10.93 -20.58 19.57
N ALA A 51 9.65 -20.32 19.32
CA ALA A 51 8.82 -21.24 18.55
C ALA A 51 9.27 -21.30 17.08
N ALA A 52 9.36 -22.52 16.54
CA ALA A 52 9.57 -22.75 15.13
C ALA A 52 8.35 -22.30 14.33
N ILE A 53 8.58 -21.49 13.30
CA ILE A 53 7.56 -20.97 12.40
C ILE A 53 8.02 -21.15 10.95
N THR A 54 7.07 -21.06 10.03
CA THR A 54 7.35 -21.11 8.59
C THR A 54 6.93 -19.79 7.97
N THR A 55 7.86 -19.07 7.36
CA THR A 55 7.59 -17.82 6.65
C THR A 55 7.29 -18.12 5.18
N PHE A 56 6.12 -17.73 4.70
CA PHE A 56 5.70 -17.97 3.30
C PHE A 56 5.94 -16.77 2.38
N GLY A 57 6.14 -15.60 2.96
CA GLY A 57 6.40 -14.37 2.23
C GLY A 57 6.09 -13.15 3.08
N CYS A 58 6.44 -11.97 2.59
CA CYS A 58 6.10 -10.72 3.25
C CYS A 58 5.39 -9.76 2.31
N VAL A 59 4.66 -8.79 2.86
CA VAL A 59 4.13 -7.68 2.04
C VAL A 59 5.29 -6.86 1.46
N ALA A 60 4.99 -6.05 0.44
CA ALA A 60 5.95 -5.11 -0.12
C ALA A 60 6.57 -4.22 0.98
N GLY A 61 7.89 -4.07 0.95
CA GLY A 61 8.67 -3.40 2.00
C GLY A 61 9.05 -4.31 3.17
N TYR A 62 8.66 -5.60 3.16
CA TYR A 62 9.06 -6.63 4.12
C TYR A 62 8.82 -6.26 5.59
N SER A 63 7.81 -5.43 5.86
CA SER A 63 7.47 -4.99 7.22
C SER A 63 6.64 -6.04 7.98
N TRP A 64 5.82 -6.81 7.25
CA TRP A 64 4.97 -7.88 7.78
C TRP A 64 5.06 -9.11 6.92
N CYS A 65 5.16 -10.27 7.58
CA CYS A 65 5.34 -11.55 6.93
C CYS A 65 4.21 -12.50 7.30
N ASP A 66 3.70 -13.19 6.28
CA ASP A 66 2.75 -14.29 6.41
C ASP A 66 3.51 -15.52 6.89
N ILE A 67 3.16 -15.99 8.08
CA ILE A 67 3.78 -17.12 8.75
C ILE A 67 2.74 -18.18 9.11
N GLY A 68 3.20 -19.42 9.19
CA GLY A 68 2.49 -20.54 9.77
C GLY A 68 3.08 -20.92 11.12
N PHE A 69 2.20 -21.19 12.08
CA PHE A 69 2.54 -21.72 13.39
C PHE A 69 1.53 -22.81 13.78
N GLY A 70 1.96 -24.07 13.73
CA GLY A 70 1.04 -25.21 13.91
C GLY A 70 -0.14 -25.12 12.90
N PRO A 71 -1.41 -25.18 13.35
CA PRO A 71 -2.58 -25.04 12.48
C PRO A 71 -2.90 -23.58 12.12
N TYR A 72 -2.20 -22.61 12.72
CA TYR A 72 -2.52 -21.20 12.58
C TYR A 72 -1.76 -20.56 11.42
N ARG A 73 -2.45 -19.67 10.70
CA ARG A 73 -1.90 -18.88 9.60
C ARG A 73 -2.15 -17.40 9.87
N GLY A 74 -1.15 -16.55 9.66
CA GLY A 74 -1.34 -15.11 9.82
C GLY A 74 -0.07 -14.30 9.66
N TRP A 75 -0.10 -13.07 10.14
CA TRP A 75 0.91 -12.06 9.88
C TRP A 75 1.64 -11.65 11.16
N VAL A 76 2.97 -11.58 11.08
CA VAL A 76 3.87 -11.10 12.14
C VAL A 76 4.80 -10.04 11.56
N ALA A 77 5.16 -9.03 12.33
CA ALA A 77 6.11 -8.02 11.87
C ALA A 77 7.52 -8.63 11.75
N ALA A 78 8.24 -8.29 10.68
CA ALA A 78 9.49 -8.97 10.31
C ALA A 78 10.58 -8.91 11.41
N ASN A 79 10.59 -7.84 12.20
CA ASN A 79 11.51 -7.65 13.33
C ASN A 79 11.34 -8.67 14.47
N TYR A 80 10.26 -9.47 14.47
CA TYR A 80 10.06 -10.58 15.41
C TYR A 80 10.37 -11.95 14.80
N ILE A 81 10.87 -11.98 13.57
CA ILE A 81 11.19 -13.21 12.84
C ILE A 81 12.70 -13.31 12.74
N GLN A 82 13.25 -14.45 13.13
CA GLN A 82 14.65 -14.78 12.99
C GLN A 82 14.81 -15.86 11.92
N VAL A 83 15.79 -15.69 11.05
CA VAL A 83 16.18 -16.65 10.01
C VAL A 83 17.65 -17.00 10.17
N VAL A 84 18.07 -18.12 9.57
CA VAL A 84 19.49 -18.46 9.50
C VAL A 84 20.06 -17.89 8.21
N TYR A 85 21.07 -17.02 8.33
CA TYR A 85 21.78 -16.45 7.20
C TYR A 85 23.28 -16.62 7.41
N ARG A 86 23.97 -17.23 6.44
CA ARG A 86 25.42 -17.54 6.53
C ARG A 86 25.82 -18.27 7.82
N GLY A 87 24.99 -19.20 8.27
CA GLY A 87 25.25 -20.03 9.46
C GLY A 87 24.96 -19.34 10.80
N ALA A 88 24.54 -18.07 10.80
CA ALA A 88 24.18 -17.34 12.02
C ALA A 88 22.68 -17.02 12.07
N PRO A 89 22.07 -17.03 13.28
CA PRO A 89 20.73 -16.49 13.48
C PRO A 89 20.73 -14.97 13.31
N VAL A 90 19.87 -14.44 12.44
CA VAL A 90 19.75 -13.00 12.18
C VAL A 90 18.26 -12.62 12.14
N VAL A 91 17.91 -11.48 12.74
CA VAL A 91 16.57 -10.92 12.64
C VAL A 91 16.28 -10.50 11.20
N LEU A 92 15.09 -10.81 10.72
CA LEU A 92 14.68 -10.52 9.37
C LEU A 92 14.54 -9.00 9.17
N THR A 93 15.23 -8.49 8.15
CA THR A 93 15.17 -7.09 7.72
C THR A 93 14.82 -7.02 6.25
N ALA A 94 14.30 -5.87 5.79
CA ALA A 94 13.89 -5.70 4.41
C ALA A 94 15.01 -5.94 3.37
N PRO A 95 16.27 -5.50 3.59
CA PRO A 95 17.37 -5.81 2.68
C PRO A 95 17.75 -7.30 2.68
N LEU A 96 17.55 -7.99 3.81
CA LEU A 96 17.92 -9.40 3.98
C LEU A 96 16.88 -10.35 3.41
N ALA A 97 15.59 -9.99 3.46
CA ALA A 97 14.49 -10.89 3.10
C ALA A 97 14.63 -11.53 1.69
N PRO A 98 14.95 -10.80 0.61
CA PRO A 98 15.20 -11.42 -0.69
C PRO A 98 16.38 -12.40 -0.69
N ALA A 99 17.44 -12.09 0.07
CA ALA A 99 18.65 -12.91 0.13
C ALA A 99 18.43 -14.27 0.82
N VAL A 100 17.40 -14.38 1.65
CA VAL A 100 16.98 -15.65 2.31
C VAL A 100 15.79 -16.31 1.61
N GLY A 101 15.47 -15.89 0.38
CA GLY A 101 14.42 -16.51 -0.45
C GLY A 101 12.99 -16.11 -0.09
N ILE A 102 12.80 -15.10 0.77
CA ILE A 102 11.47 -14.63 1.14
C ILE A 102 10.93 -13.72 0.03
N THR A 103 9.78 -14.11 -0.51
CA THR A 103 9.13 -13.42 -1.63
C THR A 103 8.08 -12.41 -1.16
N VAL A 104 7.67 -11.52 -2.08
CA VAL A 104 6.57 -10.59 -1.83
C VAL A 104 5.23 -11.29 -2.06
N VAL A 105 4.35 -11.25 -1.06
CA VAL A 105 2.99 -11.78 -1.10
C VAL A 105 1.96 -10.68 -0.83
N SER A 106 0.72 -10.93 -1.25
CA SER A 106 -0.39 -9.99 -1.08
C SER A 106 -1.35 -10.46 0.01
N PHE A 107 -1.83 -9.51 0.81
CA PHE A 107 -2.97 -9.70 1.71
C PHE A 107 -4.24 -9.21 1.02
N ASN A 108 -5.25 -10.09 0.88
CA ASN A 108 -6.49 -9.77 0.17
C ASN A 108 -7.68 -10.57 0.73
N ARG A 109 -8.87 -10.35 0.14
CA ARG A 109 -10.10 -11.02 0.56
C ARG A 109 -10.04 -12.54 0.42
N ALA A 110 -9.42 -13.07 -0.64
CA ALA A 110 -9.29 -14.51 -0.85
C ALA A 110 -8.44 -15.18 0.25
N TYR A 111 -7.36 -14.52 0.68
CA TYR A 111 -6.57 -14.98 1.83
C TYR A 111 -7.44 -15.04 3.10
N TRP A 112 -8.20 -13.99 3.36
CA TRP A 112 -9.09 -13.91 4.53
C TRP A 112 -10.15 -15.02 4.53
N ASP A 113 -10.83 -15.22 3.41
CA ASP A 113 -11.83 -16.27 3.24
C ASP A 113 -11.24 -17.68 3.38
N ARG A 114 -9.99 -17.88 2.93
CA ARG A 114 -9.31 -19.16 3.02
C ARG A 114 -8.94 -19.55 4.45
N TYR A 115 -8.45 -18.61 5.26
CA TYR A 115 -7.83 -18.95 6.55
C TYR A 115 -8.70 -18.61 7.76
N TYR A 116 -9.70 -17.73 7.61
CA TYR A 116 -10.39 -17.15 8.77
C TYR A 116 -11.88 -17.43 8.87
N VAL A 117 -12.44 -18.28 8.01
CA VAL A 117 -13.89 -18.60 8.00
C VAL A 117 -14.45 -19.02 9.38
N ALA A 118 -13.65 -19.71 10.19
CA ALA A 118 -14.05 -20.20 11.51
C ALA A 118 -13.92 -19.17 12.65
N TYR A 119 -13.37 -17.98 12.38
CA TYR A 119 -13.09 -16.99 13.42
C TYR A 119 -14.29 -16.05 13.65
N PRO A 120 -14.60 -15.64 14.91
CA PRO A 120 -15.76 -14.80 15.21
C PRO A 120 -15.77 -13.44 14.48
N TRP A 121 -14.60 -12.93 14.13
CA TRP A 121 -14.42 -11.66 13.44
C TRP A 121 -14.39 -11.77 11.90
N TYR A 122 -14.55 -12.98 11.35
CA TYR A 122 -14.52 -13.26 9.90
C TYR A 122 -15.41 -12.31 9.09
N GLY A 123 -16.67 -12.12 9.50
CA GLY A 123 -17.65 -11.30 8.79
C GLY A 123 -17.32 -9.80 8.73
N ARG A 124 -16.29 -9.34 9.45
CA ARG A 124 -15.93 -7.92 9.57
C ARG A 124 -14.86 -7.46 8.58
N TRP A 125 -14.61 -8.19 7.49
CA TRP A 125 -13.62 -7.80 6.46
C TRP A 125 -13.72 -6.32 6.06
N ALA A 126 -14.93 -5.80 5.82
CA ALA A 126 -15.14 -4.41 5.41
C ALA A 126 -14.77 -3.36 6.49
N GLY A 127 -14.63 -3.79 7.75
CA GLY A 127 -14.17 -2.95 8.85
C GLY A 127 -12.64 -2.96 9.04
N TYR A 128 -11.90 -3.70 8.22
CA TYR A 128 -10.45 -3.82 8.31
C TYR A 128 -9.73 -3.29 7.06
N PRO A 129 -8.59 -2.57 7.22
CA PRO A 129 -8.15 -1.98 8.49
C PRO A 129 -9.15 -0.91 8.95
N PRO A 130 -9.45 -0.77 10.25
CA PRO A 130 -10.30 0.31 10.74
C PRO A 130 -9.71 1.63 10.28
N TYR A 131 -10.58 2.55 9.86
CA TYR A 131 -10.16 3.91 9.51
C TYR A 131 -9.46 4.55 10.71
N VAL A 132 -8.13 4.61 10.65
CA VAL A 132 -7.35 5.38 11.61
C VAL A 132 -7.31 6.79 11.08
N ALA A 133 -7.90 7.74 11.81
CA ALA A 133 -7.82 9.15 11.46
C ALA A 133 -6.34 9.53 11.21
N PRO A 134 -6.00 10.17 10.08
CA PRO A 134 -4.62 10.50 9.76
C PRO A 134 -4.02 11.39 10.87
N ARG A 135 -3.00 10.90 11.58
CA ARG A 135 -2.24 11.72 12.53
C ARG A 135 -1.13 12.46 11.80
N VAL A 136 -1.10 13.78 11.92
CA VAL A 136 -0.07 14.66 11.35
C VAL A 136 0.96 15.03 12.41
N THR A 137 2.24 15.08 12.03
CA THR A 137 3.34 15.60 12.86
C THR A 137 3.51 17.10 12.70
N SER A 138 3.11 17.66 11.55
CA SER A 138 3.09 19.10 11.31
C SER A 138 1.98 19.49 10.34
N ALA A 139 1.48 20.71 10.48
CA ALA A 139 0.54 21.32 9.55
C ALA A 139 0.83 22.82 9.44
N SER A 140 0.70 23.35 8.23
CA SER A 140 0.91 24.78 7.95
C SER A 140 -0.25 25.32 7.10
N ARG A 141 -0.58 26.60 7.31
CA ARG A 141 -1.53 27.36 6.50
C ARG A 141 -1.06 28.81 6.43
N SER A 142 -1.05 29.38 5.23
CA SER A 142 -0.79 30.80 5.02
C SER A 142 -1.66 31.34 3.90
N VAL A 143 -1.99 32.61 3.99
CA VAL A 143 -2.66 33.37 2.94
C VAL A 143 -2.01 34.74 2.87
N THR A 144 -1.53 35.10 1.69
CA THR A 144 -0.93 36.40 1.43
C THR A 144 -1.61 37.01 0.21
N CYS A 145 -2.06 38.25 0.32
CA CYS A 145 -2.69 38.97 -0.79
C CYS A 145 -1.95 40.29 -1.03
N ALA A 146 -1.60 40.57 -2.28
CA ALA A 146 -0.95 41.81 -2.69
C ALA A 146 -1.29 42.11 -4.16
N GLY A 147 -1.57 43.38 -4.49
CA GLY A 147 -1.75 43.83 -5.87
C GLY A 147 -2.88 43.12 -6.64
N GLY A 148 -4.00 42.77 -5.98
CA GLY A 148 -5.11 42.05 -6.61
C GLY A 148 -4.87 40.55 -6.85
N ALA A 149 -3.75 40.02 -6.37
CA ALA A 149 -3.44 38.60 -6.35
C ALA A 149 -3.45 38.06 -4.91
N CYS A 150 -3.94 36.84 -4.73
CA CYS A 150 -3.93 36.12 -3.45
C CYS A 150 -3.28 34.75 -3.62
N VAL A 151 -2.35 34.42 -2.73
CA VAL A 151 -1.67 33.13 -2.64
C VAL A 151 -2.04 32.48 -1.31
N GLY A 152 -2.73 31.36 -1.36
CA GLY A 152 -2.96 30.49 -0.21
C GLY A 152 -2.10 29.24 -0.29
N ALA A 153 -1.33 28.94 0.75
CA ALA A 153 -0.56 27.71 0.86
C ALA A 153 -1.02 26.91 2.08
N ARG A 154 -1.01 25.58 1.95
CA ARG A 154 -1.19 24.67 3.09
C ARG A 154 -0.32 23.42 2.92
N GLY A 155 0.20 22.94 4.04
CA GLY A 155 1.01 21.74 4.11
C GLY A 155 0.59 20.86 5.26
N ALA A 156 0.81 19.56 5.15
CA ALA A 156 0.73 18.63 6.27
C ALA A 156 1.67 17.45 6.06
N THR A 157 2.34 17.03 7.13
CA THR A 157 3.18 15.83 7.15
C THR A 157 2.60 14.83 8.14
N GLY A 158 2.45 13.58 7.71
CA GLY A 158 1.94 12.46 8.49
C GLY A 158 3.02 11.82 9.35
N VAL A 159 2.61 11.17 10.44
CA VAL A 159 3.51 10.44 11.36
C VAL A 159 4.32 9.33 10.68
N TYR A 160 3.84 8.81 9.55
CA TYR A 160 4.51 7.76 8.77
C TYR A 160 5.35 8.30 7.61
N GLY A 161 5.58 9.62 7.52
CA GLY A 161 6.47 10.24 6.52
C GLY A 161 5.81 10.68 5.20
N GLY A 162 4.51 10.45 5.02
CA GLY A 162 3.78 11.02 3.88
C GLY A 162 3.53 12.51 4.07
N ALA A 163 3.55 13.30 3.00
CA ALA A 163 3.32 14.75 3.05
C ALA A 163 2.37 15.20 1.96
N THR A 164 1.62 16.28 2.20
CA THR A 164 0.86 16.96 1.17
C THR A 164 1.04 18.45 1.25
N GLU A 165 1.20 19.06 0.09
CA GLU A 165 1.26 20.50 -0.06
C GLU A 165 0.22 20.94 -1.08
N GLN A 166 -0.40 22.08 -0.83
CA GLN A 166 -1.30 22.71 -1.78
C GLN A 166 -1.08 24.22 -1.79
N THR A 167 -0.87 24.74 -3.00
CA THR A 167 -0.82 26.17 -3.29
C THR A 167 -2.02 26.52 -4.15
N ARG A 168 -2.64 27.66 -3.86
CA ARG A 168 -3.69 28.27 -4.67
C ARG A 168 -3.32 29.72 -4.92
N VAL A 169 -3.16 30.10 -6.18
CA VAL A 169 -2.91 31.46 -6.63
C VAL A 169 -4.14 31.93 -7.38
N CYS A 170 -4.71 33.05 -6.97
CA CYS A 170 -5.87 33.65 -7.60
C CYS A 170 -5.60 35.11 -7.93
N THR A 171 -5.87 35.51 -9.16
CA THR A 171 -5.69 36.89 -9.65
C THR A 171 -6.76 37.19 -10.68
N GLY A 172 -7.45 38.33 -10.56
CA GLY A 172 -8.40 38.79 -11.58
C GLY A 172 -9.53 37.80 -11.91
N GLY A 173 -10.01 37.04 -10.90
CA GLY A 173 -11.06 36.03 -11.07
C GLY A 173 -10.58 34.68 -11.65
N ALA A 174 -9.33 34.57 -12.08
CA ALA A 174 -8.69 33.31 -12.43
C ALA A 174 -8.00 32.71 -11.20
N CYS A 175 -7.99 31.39 -11.09
CA CYS A 175 -7.35 30.66 -9.99
C CYS A 175 -6.64 29.41 -10.49
N THR A 176 -5.37 29.28 -10.11
CA THR A 176 -4.57 28.06 -10.27
C THR A 176 -4.35 27.43 -8.92
N SER A 177 -4.71 26.15 -8.78
CA SER A 177 -4.46 25.38 -7.56
C SER A 177 -3.67 24.13 -7.88
N THR A 178 -2.49 24.02 -7.28
CA THR A 178 -1.61 22.86 -7.39
C THR A 178 -1.62 22.14 -6.04
N ARG A 179 -1.82 20.83 -6.05
CA ARG A 179 -1.62 19.96 -4.90
C ARG A 179 -0.63 18.88 -5.27
N VAL A 180 0.34 18.65 -4.39
CA VAL A 180 1.24 17.50 -4.45
C VAL A 180 1.07 16.70 -3.16
N THR A 181 1.01 15.39 -3.29
CA THR A 181 0.95 14.47 -2.16
C THR A 181 1.99 13.38 -2.37
N ALA A 182 2.97 13.31 -1.48
CA ALA A 182 3.93 12.22 -1.41
C ALA A 182 3.46 11.20 -0.36
N GLY A 183 3.36 9.94 -0.77
CA GLY A 183 3.11 8.83 0.12
C GLY A 183 4.38 8.42 0.87
N PRO A 184 4.24 7.75 2.02
CA PRO A 184 5.36 7.32 2.85
C PRO A 184 6.29 6.30 2.16
N ASN A 185 5.79 5.63 1.11
CA ASN A 185 6.51 4.62 0.35
C ASN A 185 6.93 5.13 -1.05
N GLY A 186 7.12 6.44 -1.24
CA GLY A 186 7.68 7.03 -2.46
C GLY A 186 6.72 7.28 -3.64
N GLY A 187 5.43 6.92 -3.52
CA GLY A 187 4.43 7.29 -4.53
C GLY A 187 4.10 8.79 -4.48
N VAL A 188 3.93 9.46 -5.62
CA VAL A 188 3.63 10.89 -5.70
C VAL A 188 2.39 11.14 -6.55
N ALA A 189 1.42 11.87 -6.01
CA ALA A 189 0.25 12.34 -6.74
C ALA A 189 0.25 13.86 -6.85
N ALA A 190 0.30 14.37 -8.07
CA ALA A 190 0.17 15.78 -8.38
C ALA A 190 -1.18 16.07 -9.06
N ARG A 191 -1.80 17.18 -8.70
CA ARG A 191 -3.02 17.68 -9.32
C ARG A 191 -2.94 19.18 -9.47
N THR A 192 -3.13 19.67 -10.68
CA THR A 192 -3.23 21.10 -10.98
C THR A 192 -4.63 21.39 -11.50
N ARG A 193 -5.31 22.38 -10.94
CA ARG A 193 -6.60 22.89 -11.42
C ARG A 193 -6.44 24.35 -11.81
N ASN A 194 -6.71 24.65 -13.06
CA ASN A 194 -6.70 26.00 -13.60
C ASN A 194 -8.13 26.40 -13.92
N CYS A 195 -8.60 27.50 -13.34
CA CYS A 195 -9.90 28.09 -13.60
C CYS A 195 -9.66 29.50 -14.14
N ALA A 196 -10.25 29.84 -15.27
CA ALA A 196 -10.20 31.20 -15.82
C ALA A 196 -11.46 31.97 -15.45
N ALA A 197 -11.34 33.30 -15.33
CA ALA A 197 -12.46 34.18 -15.02
C ALA A 197 -13.54 34.09 -16.11
N GLY A 198 -14.79 33.83 -15.72
CA GLY A 198 -15.91 33.69 -16.67
C GLY A 198 -15.83 32.48 -17.59
N GLN A 199 -14.93 31.52 -17.30
CA GLN A 199 -14.71 30.33 -18.12
C GLN A 199 -14.76 29.06 -17.26
N GLY A 200 -14.65 27.91 -17.94
CA GLY A 200 -14.49 26.61 -17.31
C GLY A 200 -13.20 26.43 -16.52
N CYS A 201 -13.06 25.26 -15.88
CA CYS A 201 -11.80 24.84 -15.28
C CYS A 201 -11.26 23.57 -15.93
N THR A 202 -9.94 23.53 -16.07
CA THR A 202 -9.19 22.33 -16.45
C THR A 202 -8.52 21.74 -15.21
N THR A 203 -8.50 20.43 -15.09
CA THR A 203 -7.81 19.71 -14.02
C THR A 203 -6.90 18.64 -14.62
N ASN A 204 -5.60 18.78 -14.40
CA ASN A 204 -4.59 17.82 -14.77
C ASN A 204 -4.18 17.03 -13.53
N ARG A 205 -3.95 15.73 -13.69
CA ARG A 205 -3.47 14.82 -12.64
C ARG A 205 -2.28 14.03 -13.19
N ALA A 206 -1.29 13.82 -12.35
CA ALA A 206 -0.23 12.84 -12.55
C ALA A 206 -0.08 12.02 -11.26
N VAL A 207 0.07 10.71 -11.37
CA VAL A 207 0.31 9.81 -10.24
C VAL A 207 1.47 8.91 -10.60
N ALA A 208 2.58 9.05 -9.88
CA ALA A 208 3.72 8.14 -9.94
C ALA A 208 3.60 7.13 -8.79
N GLY A 209 3.61 5.84 -9.13
CA GLY A 209 3.67 4.77 -8.14
C GLY A 209 5.09 4.58 -7.57
N PRO A 210 5.25 3.86 -6.46
CA PRO A 210 6.55 3.54 -5.85
C PRO A 210 7.55 2.86 -6.80
N GLY A 211 7.05 2.10 -7.76
CA GLY A 211 7.86 1.42 -8.79
C GLY A 211 8.13 2.25 -10.05
N GLY A 212 7.88 3.57 -10.03
CA GLY A 212 8.17 4.48 -11.14
C GLY A 212 7.12 4.57 -12.24
N GLY A 213 6.07 3.74 -12.23
CA GLY A 213 4.97 3.84 -13.19
C GLY A 213 4.18 5.14 -13.03
N VAL A 214 3.94 5.87 -14.13
CA VAL A 214 3.25 7.18 -14.12
C VAL A 214 1.93 7.09 -14.87
N HIS A 215 0.84 7.51 -14.22
CA HIS A 215 -0.48 7.68 -14.81
C HIS A 215 -0.86 9.16 -14.86
N THR A 216 -1.21 9.66 -16.04
CA THR A 216 -1.68 11.03 -16.23
C THR A 216 -3.14 11.05 -16.68
N GLY A 217 -3.82 12.15 -16.39
CA GLY A 217 -5.20 12.36 -16.84
C GLY A 217 -5.58 13.83 -16.80
N SER A 218 -6.42 14.24 -17.73
CA SER A 218 -6.95 15.60 -17.80
C SER A 218 -8.48 15.57 -17.88
N ARG A 219 -9.12 16.57 -17.28
CA ARG A 219 -10.56 16.81 -17.42
C ARG A 219 -10.85 18.30 -17.47
N SER A 220 -11.78 18.68 -18.32
CA SER A 220 -12.24 20.07 -18.45
C SER A 220 -13.75 20.11 -18.25
N PHE A 221 -14.25 21.17 -17.63
CA PHE A 221 -15.68 21.44 -17.54
C PHE A 221 -15.92 22.95 -17.69
N GLN A 222 -16.95 23.33 -18.43
CA GLN A 222 -17.35 24.73 -18.60
C GLN A 222 -18.46 25.10 -17.62
N ARG A 223 -18.49 26.37 -17.21
CA ARG A 223 -19.65 26.97 -16.56
C ARG A 223 -20.50 27.61 -17.67
N TRP A 224 -21.75 27.18 -17.78
CA TRP A 224 -22.77 27.82 -18.60
C TRP A 224 -23.36 29.00 -17.83
#